data_AF-A0A2G7FIM8-F1
#
_entry.id   AF-A0A2G7FIM8-F1
#
_cell.length_a   1.000
_cell.length_b   1.000
_cell.length_c   1.000
_cell.angle_alpha   90.00
_cell.angle_beta   90.00
_cell.angle_gamma   90.00
#
_symmetry.space_group_name_H-M   'P 1'
#
loop_
_entity.id
_entity.type
_entity.pdbx_description
1 polymer ?
#
loop_
_entity_poly.entity_id
_entity_poly.type
_entity_poly.pdbx_seq_one_letter_code
_entity_poly.pdbx_strand_id
1 'polypeptide(L)'
;MAPQSLPKSGWSNSPVHLDYFWSTDDSPGRLTAQNYGIDSAVGVMCTKPGSAGPLHMFASGQTYYLWNPIDDQVSKIISPIDLESIVQAIDVGGLQSLKIEEL
;
A
#
# COMPACT_ATOMS: atom_id res chain seq x y z
N MET A 1 -9.45 -17.82 -2.19
CA MET A 1 -8.59 -16.65 -1.90
C MET A 1 -7.56 -16.61 -3.00
N ALA A 2 -7.59 -15.58 -3.87
CA ALA A 2 -6.62 -15.48 -4.96
C ALA A 2 -5.22 -15.23 -4.38
N PRO A 3 -4.16 -15.83 -4.93
CA PRO A 3 -2.80 -15.46 -4.55
C PRO A 3 -2.61 -13.99 -4.91
N GLN A 4 -2.53 -13.12 -3.91
CA GLN A 4 -2.15 -11.73 -4.15
C GLN A 4 -0.73 -11.72 -4.70
N SER A 5 -0.55 -11.16 -5.90
CA SER A 5 0.77 -10.90 -6.46
C SER A 5 1.53 -9.97 -5.51
N LEU A 6 2.77 -10.33 -5.20
CA LEU A 6 3.68 -9.54 -4.37
C LEU A 6 4.93 -9.23 -5.17
N PRO A 7 5.57 -8.07 -4.94
CA PRO A 7 6.90 -7.84 -5.43
C PRO A 7 7.86 -8.92 -4.91
N LYS A 8 8.75 -9.41 -5.78
CA LYS A 8 9.73 -10.47 -5.51
C LYS A 8 10.63 -10.16 -4.31
N SER A 9 10.87 -8.89 -4.00
CA SER A 9 11.74 -8.49 -2.90
C SER A 9 11.19 -7.28 -2.14
N GLY A 10 11.47 -7.22 -0.84
CA GLY A 10 11.19 -6.05 0.00
C GLY A 10 9.75 -5.88 0.48
N TRP A 11 8.79 -6.68 0.02
CA TRP A 11 7.36 -6.55 0.38
C TRP A 11 6.77 -7.83 1.00
N SER A 12 5.70 -7.67 1.77
CA SER A 12 4.98 -8.73 2.49
C SER A 12 3.48 -8.40 2.58
N ASN A 13 2.61 -9.40 2.45
CA ASN A 13 1.19 -9.32 2.81
C ASN A 13 0.84 -10.17 4.05
N SER A 14 1.83 -10.50 4.88
CA SER A 14 1.58 -11.25 6.10
C SER A 14 0.54 -10.51 6.96
N PRO A 15 -0.57 -11.17 7.36
CA PRO A 15 -1.61 -10.55 8.19
C PRO A 15 -1.02 -9.93 9.45
N VAL A 16 -0.05 -10.59 10.07
CA VAL A 16 0.63 -10.09 11.29
C VAL A 16 1.27 -8.71 11.08
N HIS A 17 1.75 -8.40 9.87
CA HIS A 17 2.35 -7.09 9.57
C HIS A 17 1.29 -6.03 9.18
N LEU A 18 0.15 -6.46 8.66
CA LEU A 18 -0.93 -5.58 8.22
C LEU A 18 -1.93 -5.27 9.34
N ASP A 19 -2.18 -6.22 10.24
CA ASP A 19 -3.25 -6.16 11.23
C ASP A 19 -3.12 -4.95 12.14
N TYR A 20 -1.91 -4.62 12.58
CA TYR A 20 -1.68 -3.44 13.41
C TYR A 20 -2.18 -2.14 12.74
N PHE A 21 -2.04 -2.04 11.42
CA PHE A 21 -2.34 -0.83 10.66
C PHE A 21 -3.71 -0.83 9.97
N TRP A 22 -4.31 -2.00 9.74
CA TRP A 22 -5.47 -2.14 8.87
C TRP A 22 -6.62 -3.01 9.41
N SER A 23 -6.48 -3.63 10.59
CA SER A 23 -7.47 -4.62 11.07
C SER A 23 -8.77 -4.02 11.62
N THR A 24 -8.74 -2.82 12.19
CA THR A 24 -9.89 -2.19 12.85
C THR A 24 -10.10 -0.77 12.32
N ASP A 25 -11.31 -0.22 12.45
CA ASP A 25 -11.61 1.15 12.02
C ASP A 25 -10.70 2.20 12.72
N ASP A 26 -10.26 1.90 13.94
CA ASP A 26 -9.35 2.73 14.74
C ASP A 26 -7.86 2.45 14.46
N SER A 27 -7.55 1.55 13.51
CA SER A 27 -6.17 1.25 13.15
C SER A 27 -5.54 2.44 12.41
N PRO A 28 -4.25 2.75 12.63
CA PRO A 28 -3.61 3.95 12.08
C PRO A 28 -3.78 4.14 10.58
N GLY A 29 -3.60 3.07 9.78
CA GLY A 29 -3.75 3.16 8.33
C GLY A 29 -5.17 3.48 7.88
N ARG A 30 -6.18 2.97 8.60
CA ARG A 30 -7.59 3.28 8.30
C ARG A 30 -7.97 4.69 8.74
N LEU A 31 -7.46 5.15 9.89
CA LEU A 31 -7.64 6.54 10.33
C LEU A 31 -7.00 7.53 9.37
N THR A 32 -5.76 7.29 8.94
CA THR A 32 -5.10 8.14 7.93
C THR A 32 -5.91 8.14 6.63
N ALA A 33 -6.33 6.98 6.12
CA ALA A 33 -7.16 6.92 4.91
C ALA A 33 -8.46 7.75 5.04
N GLN A 34 -9.14 7.67 6.19
CA GLN A 34 -10.34 8.47 6.46
C GLN A 34 -10.04 9.98 6.51
N ASN A 35 -8.90 10.40 7.06
CA ASN A 35 -8.48 11.81 7.07
C ASN A 35 -8.33 12.39 5.66
N TYR A 36 -7.96 11.55 4.69
CA TYR A 36 -7.89 11.88 3.26
C TYR A 36 -9.23 11.67 2.51
N GLY A 37 -10.33 11.38 3.22
CA GLY A 37 -11.64 11.12 2.62
C GLY A 37 -11.72 9.78 1.87
N ILE A 38 -10.83 8.83 2.18
CA ILE A 38 -10.81 7.49 1.58
C ILE A 38 -11.52 6.51 2.52
N ASP A 39 -12.76 6.21 2.20
CA ASP A 39 -13.55 5.21 2.93
C ASP A 39 -13.18 3.78 2.53
N SER A 40 -13.50 2.82 3.40
CA SER A 40 -13.35 1.37 3.13
C SER A 40 -11.93 0.93 2.73
N ALA A 41 -10.90 1.60 3.27
CA ALA A 41 -9.52 1.26 3.02
C ALA A 41 -9.15 -0.12 3.59
N VAL A 42 -8.50 -0.95 2.77
CA VAL A 42 -8.03 -2.30 3.12
C VAL A 42 -6.55 -2.43 2.79
N GLY A 43 -5.73 -2.82 3.77
CA GLY A 43 -4.31 -3.10 3.58
C GLY A 43 -4.08 -4.24 2.59
N VAL A 44 -3.22 -4.02 1.62
CA VAL A 44 -2.87 -5.01 0.58
C VAL A 44 -1.51 -5.64 0.90
N MET A 45 -0.49 -4.80 1.14
CA MET A 45 0.87 -5.25 1.44
C MET A 45 1.67 -4.13 2.12
N CYS A 46 2.78 -4.46 2.75
CA CYS A 46 3.72 -3.51 3.32
C CYS A 46 5.17 -3.91 3.05
N THR A 47 6.10 -2.98 3.19
CA THR A 47 7.52 -3.30 3.12
C THR A 47 7.94 -4.18 4.30
N LYS A 48 8.93 -5.06 4.08
CA LYS A 48 9.48 -5.93 5.12
C LYS A 48 10.31 -5.10 6.12
N PRO A 49 10.34 -5.49 7.41
CA PRO A 49 11.28 -4.93 8.37
C PRO A 49 12.72 -4.96 7.83
N GLY A 50 13.44 -3.84 7.94
CA GLY A 50 14.80 -3.68 7.41
C GLY A 50 14.89 -3.17 5.96
N SER A 51 13.76 -2.88 5.31
CA SER A 51 13.73 -2.14 4.04
C SER A 51 14.03 -0.65 4.26
N ALA A 52 14.38 0.08 3.20
CA ALA A 52 14.77 1.50 3.25
C ALA A 52 13.70 2.47 3.82
N GLY A 53 12.48 1.99 4.04
CA GLY A 53 11.43 2.71 4.76
C GLY A 53 10.17 1.84 4.91
N PRO A 54 9.35 2.06 5.96
CA PRO A 54 8.03 1.48 6.05
C PRO A 54 7.14 2.12 4.98
N LEU A 55 6.54 1.30 4.13
CA LEU A 55 5.54 1.74 3.16
C LEU A 55 4.41 0.72 3.17
N HIS A 56 3.18 1.22 3.17
CA HIS A 56 1.98 0.41 3.10
C HIS A 56 1.27 0.69 1.79
N MET A 57 0.88 -0.37 1.10
CA MET A 57 -0.04 -0.29 -0.03
C MET A 57 -1.42 -0.73 0.46
N PHE A 58 -2.43 0.07 0.16
CA PHE A 58 -3.81 -0.23 0.49
C PHE A 58 -4.71 0.06 -0.70
N ALA A 59 -5.91 -0.51 -0.67
CA ALA A 59 -6.91 -0.32 -1.70
C ALA A 59 -8.19 0.26 -1.11
N SER A 60 -8.85 1.11 -1.88
CA SER A 60 -10.25 1.49 -1.68
C SER A 60 -10.98 1.36 -3.01
N GLY A 61 -11.98 0.48 -3.05
CA GLY A 61 -12.65 0.08 -4.28
C GLY A 61 -11.67 -0.51 -5.31
N GLN A 62 -11.49 0.18 -6.44
CA GLN A 62 -10.59 -0.21 -7.53
C GLN A 62 -9.30 0.63 -7.58
N THR A 63 -9.08 1.50 -6.59
CA THR A 63 -7.91 2.39 -6.55
C THR A 63 -6.91 1.89 -5.53
N TYR A 64 -5.63 1.90 -5.90
CA TYR A 64 -4.51 1.60 -5.02
C TYR A 64 -3.81 2.88 -4.56
N TYR A 65 -3.36 2.85 -3.32
CA TYR A 65 -2.71 3.96 -2.64
C TYR A 65 -1.45 3.47 -1.92
N LEU A 66 -0.52 4.38 -1.74
CA LEU A 66 0.66 4.22 -0.89
C LEU A 66 0.50 5.13 0.32
N TRP A 67 0.82 4.61 1.48
CA TRP A 67 0.92 5.36 2.73
C TRP A 67 2.32 5.20 3.29
N ASN A 68 2.96 6.32 3.57
CA ASN A 68 4.21 6.37 4.31
C ASN A 68 3.91 6.79 5.77
N PRO A 69 4.06 5.88 6.76
CA PRO A 69 3.77 6.20 8.14
C PRO A 69 4.82 7.10 8.81
N ILE A 70 5.96 7.41 8.15
CA ILE A 70 6.98 8.31 8.72
C ILE A 70 6.53 9.78 8.61
N ASP A 71 5.98 10.17 7.47
CA ASP A 71 5.52 11.53 7.17
C ASP A 71 3.98 11.64 7.14
N ASP A 72 3.28 10.53 7.40
CA ASP A 72 1.82 10.36 7.31
C ASP A 72 1.25 10.72 5.93
N GLN A 73 2.08 10.62 4.88
CA GLN A 73 1.69 11.01 3.54
C GLN A 73 0.98 9.87 2.81
N VAL A 74 -0.13 10.19 2.16
CA VAL A 74 -0.84 9.29 1.26
C VAL A 74 -0.65 9.74 -0.19
N SER A 75 -0.33 8.79 -1.06
CA SER A 75 -0.27 9.02 -2.50
C SER A 75 -1.15 8.01 -3.24
N LYS A 76 -1.91 8.48 -4.21
CA LYS A 76 -2.71 7.66 -5.12
C LYS A 76 -1.85 7.12 -6.25
N ILE A 77 -1.96 5.84 -6.56
CA ILE A 77 -1.32 5.25 -7.75
C ILE A 77 -2.22 5.51 -8.95
N ILE A 78 -1.74 6.32 -9.89
CA ILE A 78 -2.45 6.66 -11.14
C ILE A 78 -2.15 5.63 -12.23
N SER A 79 -0.92 5.11 -12.27
CA SER A 79 -0.52 4.11 -13.25
C SER A 79 0.64 3.27 -12.73
N PRO A 80 0.59 1.94 -12.90
CA PRO A 80 -0.55 1.15 -13.41
C PRO A 80 -1.71 1.05 -12.40
N ILE A 81 -2.90 0.65 -12.86
CA ILE A 81 -4.14 0.65 -12.06
C ILE A 81 -4.50 -0.71 -11.44
N ASP A 82 -3.94 -1.81 -11.94
CA ASP A 82 -4.15 -3.15 -11.45
C ASP A 82 -2.97 -3.66 -10.61
N LEU A 83 -3.25 -4.50 -9.61
CA LEU A 83 -2.26 -4.97 -8.66
C LEU A 83 -1.08 -5.71 -9.33
N GLU A 84 -1.36 -6.54 -10.34
CA GLU A 84 -0.32 -7.33 -11.00
C GLU A 84 0.69 -6.44 -11.74
N SER A 85 0.19 -5.46 -12.48
CA SER A 85 1.03 -4.48 -13.16
C SER A 85 1.78 -3.58 -12.18
N ILE A 86 1.16 -3.20 -11.05
CA ILE A 86 1.83 -2.44 -9.99
C ILE A 86 3.00 -3.25 -9.42
N VAL A 87 2.76 -4.52 -9.10
CA VAL A 87 3.78 -5.45 -8.60
C VAL A 87 4.91 -5.61 -9.61
N GLN A 88 4.58 -5.81 -10.89
CA GLN A 88 5.57 -5.93 -11.95
C GLN A 88 6.40 -4.66 -12.12
N ALA A 89 5.78 -3.47 -12.05
CA ALA A 89 6.48 -2.20 -12.13
C ALA A 89 7.47 -2.02 -10.96
N ILE A 90 7.04 -2.37 -9.74
CA ILE A 90 7.90 -2.34 -8.55
C ILE A 90 9.06 -3.33 -8.69
N ASP A 91 8.82 -4.53 -9.24
CA ASP A 91 9.86 -5.54 -9.44
C ASP A 91 10.93 -5.12 -10.46
N VAL A 92 10.52 -4.47 -11.55
CA VAL A 92 11.42 -4.12 -12.66
C VAL A 92 12.19 -2.84 -12.37
N GLY A 93 11.52 -1.82 -11.83
CA GLY A 93 12.11 -0.49 -11.68
C GLY A 93 11.87 0.17 -10.34
N GLY A 94 11.29 -0.53 -9.36
CA GLY A 94 11.03 0.02 -8.03
C GLY A 94 9.85 1.00 -7.99
N LEU A 95 9.66 1.66 -6.85
CA LEU A 95 8.55 2.60 -6.63
C LEU A 95 8.52 3.78 -7.61
N GLN A 96 9.69 4.22 -8.09
CA GLN A 96 9.83 5.28 -9.10
C GLN A 96 9.24 4.91 -10.47
N SER A 97 8.93 3.64 -10.71
CA SER A 97 8.22 3.19 -11.92
C SER A 97 6.71 3.38 -11.83
N LEU A 98 6.18 3.74 -10.66
CA LEU A 98 4.79 4.07 -10.46
C LEU A 98 4.57 5.55 -10.76
N LYS A 99 3.48 5.87 -11.45
CA LYS A 99 2.97 7.23 -11.50
C LYS A 99 2.05 7.43 -10.30
N ILE A 100 2.45 8.30 -9.39
CA ILE A 100 1.70 8.61 -8.17
C ILE A 100 1.31 10.09 -8.12
N GLU A 101 0.27 10.39 -7.36
CA GLU A 101 -0.19 11.74 -7.04
C GLU A 101 -0.40 11.84 -5.53
N GLU A 102 0.26 12.79 -4.89
CA GLU A 102 0.08 13.09 -3.47
C GLU A 102 -1.33 13.67 -3.24
N LEU A 103 -1.98 13.25 -2.15
CA LEU A 103 -3.31 13.73 -1.76
C LEU A 103 -3.25 14.92 -0.81
#